data_AF-A0A5A9XLR8-F1
#
_entry.id   AF-A0A5A9XLR8-F1
#
_cell.length_a   1.000
_cell.length_b   1.000
_cell.length_c   1.000
_cell.angle_alpha   90.00
_cell.angle_beta   90.00
_cell.angle_gamma   90.00
#
_symmetry.space_group_name_H-M   'P 1'
#
loop_
_entity.id
_entity.type
_entity.pdbx_description
1 polymer ?
#
loop_
_entity_poly.entity_id
_entity_poly.type
_entity_poly.pdbx_seq_one_letter_code
_entity_poly.pdbx_strand_id
1 'polypeptide(L)'
;MTFSIATTGARAFFLRQRLTPQRVTGFTVFILLLGMVVLWTLAVGWSHSAPDRDGMEELVWASSLELGYSKHPPLPSWVMHAASQLFGRPVWLPFLMGQLFSALSLWFIWKIGCEFTTPARSLIAVLLLSTIAYFGMRGTIFNHNTAQLWSIAASTWLFYRAMRTGKTGAWVAVGVVSGLALLTKYSAVIQFAAFAFFLLRQYRLINASTIKGIIIAMVIGVLVFSPHLYWLAQHNFEPVLYADKSIVSVSRLAALKSTGSFLADQLARVAPMILALLVVKRLTRAKKPTPDESHVWAKALSPWDRSFLLWVGLAPLVSTVVISMLMGTNLEPSWATTFFILFGFYCFWWLRGDDAAVLHAVLLTVIVMQVCMAVGYGIARGPVAWHWGNASRSTYPGQQVSQAMQSIWKEHVPGVPMRVVASDMWLGGNIVVHAGSHVEVFLDADYRHAPWLDPQTALQCGALVAYSTEPRGYLSPELEQLYKQTVTQGELDLRWSSSRSPLIKIHWGILPPSDACSAAISHPISAGKQKPLHD
;
A
#
# COMPACT_ATOMS: atom_id res chain seq x y z
N MET A 1 -63.60 -6.98 23.98
CA MET A 1 -62.49 -6.14 23.49
C MET A 1 -61.18 -6.90 23.68
N THR A 2 -60.66 -7.51 22.62
CA THR A 2 -59.36 -8.20 22.62
C THR A 2 -58.57 -7.63 21.44
N PHE A 3 -57.68 -6.68 21.73
CA PHE A 3 -56.80 -6.08 20.73
C PHE A 3 -55.63 -7.03 20.47
N SER A 4 -55.66 -7.67 19.30
CA SER A 4 -54.52 -8.36 18.70
C SER A 4 -53.52 -7.31 18.21
N ILE A 5 -52.37 -7.20 18.88
CA ILE A 5 -51.34 -6.25 18.50
C ILE A 5 -50.45 -6.91 17.44
N ALA A 6 -50.73 -6.56 16.19
CA ALA A 6 -49.96 -6.84 14.99
C ALA A 6 -48.64 -6.03 14.90
N THR A 7 -47.77 -6.08 15.91
CA THR A 7 -46.51 -5.28 15.94
C THR A 7 -45.25 -6.02 15.49
N THR A 8 -45.29 -7.34 15.31
CA THR A 8 -44.11 -8.11 14.87
C THR A 8 -43.88 -8.05 13.35
N GLY A 9 -44.93 -7.84 12.55
CA GLY A 9 -44.84 -7.76 11.08
C GLY A 9 -44.27 -6.43 10.56
N ALA A 10 -44.65 -5.31 11.17
CA ALA A 10 -44.31 -3.97 10.67
C ALA A 10 -42.83 -3.60 10.87
N ARG A 11 -42.19 -3.99 12.00
CA ARG A 11 -40.75 -3.79 12.20
C ARG A 11 -39.90 -4.62 11.23
N ALA A 12 -40.32 -5.86 10.93
CA ALA A 12 -39.65 -6.71 9.95
C ALA A 12 -39.83 -6.21 8.49
N PHE A 13 -40.93 -5.50 8.21
CA PHE A 13 -41.23 -4.92 6.91
C PHE A 13 -40.42 -3.64 6.62
N PHE A 14 -40.30 -2.73 7.60
CA PHE A 14 -39.49 -1.50 7.44
C PHE A 14 -37.98 -1.78 7.42
N LEU A 15 -37.51 -2.82 8.12
CA LEU A 15 -36.11 -3.27 8.05
C LEU A 15 -35.76 -3.99 6.74
N ARG A 16 -36.75 -4.39 5.94
CA ARG A 16 -36.60 -5.08 4.64
C ARG A 16 -36.48 -4.16 3.43
N GLN A 17 -36.65 -2.84 3.59
CA GLN A 17 -36.38 -1.88 2.51
C GLN A 17 -34.88 -1.64 2.27
N ARG A 18 -34.02 -2.35 3.03
CA ARG A 18 -32.56 -2.35 2.92
C ARG A 18 -32.11 -3.00 1.61
N LEU A 19 -31.23 -2.30 0.89
CA LEU A 19 -30.39 -2.76 -0.21
C LEU A 19 -30.77 -4.13 -0.81
N THR A 20 -31.73 -4.17 -1.75
CA THR A 20 -32.10 -5.42 -2.41
C THR A 20 -31.05 -5.80 -3.46
N PRO A 21 -30.87 -7.10 -3.79
CA PRO A 21 -29.89 -7.55 -4.79
C PRO A 21 -30.00 -6.81 -6.14
N GLN A 22 -31.23 -6.50 -6.56
CA GLN A 22 -31.54 -5.77 -7.80
C GLN A 22 -31.12 -4.30 -7.77
N ARG A 23 -30.93 -3.71 -6.58
CA ARG A 23 -30.54 -2.32 -6.38
C ARG A 23 -29.04 -2.13 -6.14
N VAL A 24 -28.24 -3.21 -6.17
CA VAL A 24 -26.78 -3.10 -6.05
C VAL A 24 -26.23 -2.46 -7.31
N THR A 25 -25.86 -1.19 -7.20
CA THR A 25 -25.28 -0.38 -8.28
C THR A 25 -23.83 -0.02 -7.97
N GLY A 26 -23.12 0.54 -8.95
CA GLY A 26 -21.79 1.09 -8.72
C GLY A 26 -21.78 2.14 -7.61
N PHE A 27 -22.81 2.97 -7.50
CA PHE A 27 -22.91 3.98 -6.44
C PHE A 27 -22.96 3.35 -5.03
N THR A 28 -23.69 2.24 -4.88
CA THR A 28 -23.71 1.50 -3.61
C THR A 28 -22.33 1.00 -3.20
N VAL A 29 -21.60 0.41 -4.15
CA VAL A 29 -20.24 -0.09 -3.89
C VAL A 29 -19.31 1.07 -3.55
N PHE A 30 -19.40 2.17 -4.28
CA PHE A 30 -18.63 3.38 -4.02
C PHE A 30 -18.83 3.90 -2.58
N ILE A 31 -20.08 4.02 -2.10
CA ILE A 31 -20.36 4.50 -0.74
C ILE A 31 -19.78 3.55 0.33
N LEU A 32 -19.88 2.23 0.14
CA LEU A 32 -19.34 1.26 1.09
C LEU A 32 -17.80 1.32 1.15
N LEU A 33 -17.15 1.43 -0.02
CA LEU A 33 -15.69 1.58 -0.10
C LEU A 33 -15.23 2.93 0.46
N LEU A 34 -15.95 4.01 0.20
CA LEU A 34 -15.68 5.33 0.80
C LEU A 34 -15.80 5.27 2.32
N GLY A 35 -16.85 4.61 2.84
CA GLY A 35 -17.01 4.40 4.28
C GLY A 35 -15.84 3.64 4.90
N MET A 36 -15.31 2.62 4.19
CA MET A 36 -14.10 1.90 4.61
C MET A 36 -12.85 2.80 4.62
N VAL A 37 -12.65 3.60 3.56
CA VAL A 37 -11.52 4.55 3.47
C VAL A 37 -11.56 5.54 4.63
N VAL A 38 -12.73 6.16 4.86
CA VAL A 38 -12.93 7.12 5.95
C VAL A 38 -12.69 6.46 7.31
N LEU A 39 -13.29 5.30 7.56
CA LEU A 39 -13.15 4.58 8.84
C LEU A 39 -11.68 4.28 9.16
N TRP A 40 -10.95 3.66 8.24
CA TRP A 40 -9.55 3.30 8.49
C TRP A 40 -8.66 4.53 8.60
N THR A 41 -8.80 5.50 7.69
CA THR A 41 -7.99 6.73 7.71
C THR A 41 -8.20 7.51 9.00
N LEU A 42 -9.44 7.67 9.48
CA LEU A 42 -9.70 8.35 10.75
C LEU A 42 -9.16 7.56 11.94
N ALA A 43 -9.32 6.23 11.95
CA ALA A 43 -8.83 5.40 13.05
C ALA A 43 -7.30 5.49 13.21
N VAL A 44 -6.53 5.45 12.11
CA VAL A 44 -5.07 5.59 12.19
C VAL A 44 -4.60 7.03 12.27
N GLY A 45 -5.28 7.98 11.63
CA GLY A 45 -4.98 9.41 11.74
C GLY A 45 -5.14 9.96 13.16
N TRP A 46 -6.07 9.40 13.95
CA TRP A 46 -6.21 9.72 15.37
C TRP A 46 -5.19 9.03 16.28
N SER A 47 -4.80 7.79 15.96
CA SER A 47 -3.97 6.96 16.85
C SER A 47 -2.47 7.02 16.60
N HIS A 48 -2.03 7.46 15.42
CA HIS A 48 -0.63 7.46 15.02
C HIS A 48 -0.06 8.88 14.98
N SER A 49 1.05 9.07 15.71
CA SER A 49 1.86 10.29 15.70
C SER A 49 2.93 10.31 14.60
N ALA A 50 3.24 9.16 14.01
CA ALA A 50 4.08 9.02 12.83
C ALA A 50 3.56 7.87 11.95
N PRO A 51 3.77 7.93 10.61
CA PRO A 51 3.41 6.84 9.72
C PRO A 51 4.27 5.59 9.98
N ASP A 52 3.98 4.51 9.25
CA ASP A 52 4.92 3.40 9.20
C ASP A 52 6.22 3.81 8.47
N ARG A 53 7.21 2.91 8.43
CA ARG A 53 8.52 3.21 7.83
C ARG A 53 8.42 3.43 6.31
N ASP A 54 7.66 2.61 5.61
CA ASP A 54 7.55 2.72 4.16
C ASP A 54 6.66 3.93 3.81
N GLY A 55 5.62 4.20 4.61
CA GLY A 55 4.83 5.42 4.48
C GLY A 55 5.64 6.70 4.68
N MET A 56 6.62 6.69 5.60
CA MET A 56 7.58 7.79 5.76
C MET A 56 8.50 7.91 4.54
N GLU A 57 9.00 6.78 4.03
CA GLU A 57 9.83 6.73 2.82
C GLU A 57 9.14 7.38 1.62
N GLU A 58 7.86 7.07 1.40
CA GLU A 58 7.07 7.67 0.32
C GLU A 58 6.88 9.19 0.52
N LEU A 59 6.73 9.67 1.76
CA LEU A 59 6.67 11.12 2.03
C LEU A 59 8.01 11.82 1.75
N VAL A 60 9.13 11.14 1.97
CA VAL A 60 10.46 11.66 1.66
C VAL A 60 10.69 11.66 0.15
N TRP A 61 10.41 10.56 -0.55
CA TRP A 61 10.55 10.47 -2.01
C TRP A 61 9.58 11.35 -2.78
N ALA A 62 8.45 11.72 -2.17
CA ALA A 62 7.53 12.71 -2.70
C ALA A 62 8.12 14.12 -2.83
N SER A 63 9.38 14.35 -2.45
CA SER A 63 10.09 15.61 -2.72
C SER A 63 10.30 15.90 -4.20
N SER A 64 10.40 14.86 -5.03
CA SER A 64 10.72 14.99 -6.45
C SER A 64 10.00 13.93 -7.29
N LEU A 65 9.75 14.25 -8.55
CA LEU A 65 9.21 13.31 -9.53
C LEU A 65 10.37 12.70 -10.31
N GLU A 66 10.85 11.55 -9.84
CA GLU A 66 11.93 10.83 -10.49
C GLU A 66 11.42 9.71 -11.39
N LEU A 67 12.17 9.36 -12.44
CA LEU A 67 11.82 8.21 -13.27
C LEU A 67 12.12 6.87 -12.58
N GLY A 68 12.74 6.86 -11.41
CA GLY A 68 12.96 5.72 -10.52
C GLY A 68 13.58 6.17 -9.19
N TYR A 69 13.50 5.32 -8.16
CA TYR A 69 14.09 5.56 -6.84
C TYR A 69 14.93 4.36 -6.43
N SER A 70 15.92 4.52 -5.56
CA SER A 70 16.97 3.52 -5.27
C SER A 70 16.46 2.11 -4.95
N LYS A 71 15.26 1.96 -4.37
CA LYS A 71 14.67 0.64 -4.06
C LYS A 71 13.58 0.19 -5.03
N HIS A 72 12.83 1.12 -5.63
CA HIS A 72 11.54 0.80 -6.22
C HIS A 72 11.17 1.65 -7.46
N PRO A 73 10.26 1.13 -8.32
CA PRO A 73 9.63 1.89 -9.40
C PRO A 73 8.83 3.10 -8.90
N PRO A 74 8.58 4.09 -9.77
CA PRO A 74 8.26 5.44 -9.32
C PRO A 74 6.77 5.74 -9.07
N LEU A 75 5.84 4.89 -9.51
CA LEU A 75 4.42 5.25 -9.52
C LEU A 75 3.84 5.59 -8.13
N PRO A 76 4.14 4.86 -7.04
CA PRO A 76 3.64 5.20 -5.70
C PRO A 76 4.10 6.59 -5.25
N SER A 77 5.37 6.91 -5.51
CA SER A 77 5.97 8.19 -5.12
C SER A 77 5.47 9.34 -5.99
N TRP A 78 5.17 9.12 -7.28
CA TRP A 78 4.47 10.11 -8.11
C TRP A 78 3.09 10.45 -7.59
N VAL A 79 2.34 9.44 -7.16
CA VAL A 79 1.02 9.64 -6.57
C VAL A 79 1.13 10.32 -5.21
N MET A 80 2.11 9.95 -4.39
CA MET A 80 2.38 10.62 -3.12
C MET A 80 2.81 12.07 -3.31
N HIS A 81 3.66 12.36 -4.31
CA HIS A 81 4.05 13.72 -4.69
C HIS A 81 2.81 14.56 -5.01
N ALA A 82 1.97 14.10 -5.94
CA ALA A 82 0.74 14.81 -6.30
C ALA A 82 -0.19 15.02 -5.08
N ALA A 83 -0.34 14.01 -4.22
CA ALA A 83 -1.12 14.13 -3.00
C ALA A 83 -0.51 15.12 -2.01
N SER A 84 0.83 15.16 -1.92
CA SER A 84 1.55 16.08 -1.03
C SER A 84 1.47 17.54 -1.47
N GLN A 85 1.34 17.80 -2.78
CA GLN A 85 1.09 19.15 -3.29
C GLN A 85 -0.30 19.66 -2.88
N LEU A 86 -1.29 18.77 -2.74
CA LEU A 86 -2.66 19.13 -2.37
C LEU A 86 -2.84 19.26 -0.85
N PHE A 87 -2.22 18.39 -0.06
CA PHE A 87 -2.48 18.26 1.38
C PHE A 87 -1.27 18.61 2.27
N GLY A 88 -0.13 18.95 1.70
CA GLY A 88 1.16 18.97 2.39
C GLY A 88 1.67 17.56 2.67
N ARG A 89 2.60 17.39 3.62
CA ARG A 89 3.13 16.07 4.02
C ARG A 89 2.61 15.59 5.39
N PRO A 90 1.31 15.67 5.73
CA PRO A 90 0.87 15.29 7.08
C PRO A 90 0.98 13.78 7.31
N VAL A 91 1.15 13.39 8.56
CA VAL A 91 1.30 11.99 9.00
C VAL A 91 0.17 11.07 8.52
N TRP A 92 -1.05 11.59 8.38
CA TRP A 92 -2.20 10.80 7.94
C TRP A 92 -2.24 10.52 6.44
N LEU A 93 -1.45 11.25 5.62
CA LEU A 93 -1.54 11.17 4.16
C LEU A 93 -1.21 9.78 3.59
N PRO A 94 -0.13 9.09 4.02
CA PRO A 94 0.13 7.71 3.62
C PRO A 94 -1.03 6.78 3.92
N PHE A 95 -1.67 6.94 5.08
CA PHE A 95 -2.80 6.10 5.45
C PHE A 95 -3.99 6.25 4.50
N LEU A 96 -4.31 7.50 4.13
CA LEU A 96 -5.35 7.78 3.16
C LEU A 96 -5.02 7.14 1.80
N MET A 97 -3.79 7.31 1.32
CA MET A 97 -3.36 6.75 0.02
C MET A 97 -3.45 5.22 0.00
N GLY A 98 -2.99 4.56 1.06
CA GLY A 98 -3.10 3.10 1.18
C GLY A 98 -4.54 2.59 1.18
N GLN A 99 -5.45 3.28 1.87
CA GLN A 99 -6.86 2.94 1.87
C GLN A 99 -7.53 3.22 0.52
N LEU A 100 -7.21 4.33 -0.15
CA LEU A 100 -7.72 4.63 -1.49
C LEU A 100 -7.32 3.55 -2.50
N PHE A 101 -6.07 3.08 -2.45
CA PHE A 101 -5.58 2.04 -3.35
C PHE A 101 -6.18 0.67 -3.05
N SER A 102 -6.40 0.37 -1.77
CA SER A 102 -7.14 -0.82 -1.33
C SER A 102 -8.59 -0.79 -1.83
N ALA A 103 -9.28 0.33 -1.67
CA ALA A 103 -10.65 0.54 -2.17
C ALA A 103 -10.73 0.48 -3.70
N LEU A 104 -9.79 1.09 -4.40
CA LEU A 104 -9.72 1.05 -5.87
C LEU A 104 -9.51 -0.39 -6.38
N SER A 105 -8.67 -1.18 -5.70
CA SER A 105 -8.56 -2.61 -5.98
C SER A 105 -9.88 -3.34 -5.80
N LEU A 106 -10.56 -3.13 -4.67
CA LEU A 106 -11.86 -3.76 -4.38
C LEU A 106 -12.93 -3.36 -5.41
N TRP A 107 -12.87 -2.14 -5.94
CA TRP A 107 -13.73 -1.70 -7.04
C TRP A 107 -13.50 -2.53 -8.31
N PHE A 108 -12.24 -2.72 -8.75
CA PHE A 108 -11.96 -3.55 -9.92
C PHE A 108 -12.32 -5.03 -9.70
N ILE A 109 -12.19 -5.52 -8.47
CA ILE A 109 -12.62 -6.88 -8.09
C ILE A 109 -14.16 -6.99 -8.17
N TRP A 110 -14.89 -5.94 -7.80
CA TRP A 110 -16.34 -5.88 -8.05
C TRP A 110 -16.67 -5.89 -9.55
N LYS A 111 -15.90 -5.17 -10.38
CA LYS A 111 -16.11 -5.15 -11.84
C LYS A 111 -15.92 -6.52 -12.48
N ILE A 112 -14.88 -7.28 -12.11
CA ILE A 112 -14.70 -8.65 -12.62
C ILE A 112 -15.79 -9.59 -12.11
N GLY A 113 -16.20 -9.46 -10.85
CA GLY A 113 -17.27 -10.29 -10.29
C GLY A 113 -18.62 -10.04 -10.95
N CYS A 114 -18.92 -8.82 -11.39
CA CYS A 114 -20.11 -8.52 -12.21
C CYS A 114 -20.09 -9.20 -13.59
N GLU A 115 -18.94 -9.68 -14.06
CA GLU A 115 -18.84 -10.50 -15.28
C GLU A 115 -18.84 -12.00 -15.00
N PHE A 116 -18.56 -12.42 -13.76
CA PHE A 116 -18.73 -13.80 -13.30
C PHE A 116 -20.18 -14.09 -12.90
N THR A 117 -20.86 -13.11 -12.29
CA THR A 117 -22.12 -13.31 -11.58
C THR A 117 -22.91 -12.00 -11.44
N THR A 118 -23.93 -11.99 -10.58
CA THR A 118 -24.75 -10.80 -10.32
C THR A 118 -23.97 -9.72 -9.54
N PRO A 119 -24.32 -8.42 -9.69
CA PRO A 119 -23.70 -7.35 -8.92
C PRO A 119 -23.77 -7.55 -7.40
N ALA A 120 -24.86 -8.15 -6.91
CA ALA A 120 -25.04 -8.47 -5.50
C ALA A 120 -24.06 -9.54 -4.99
N ARG A 121 -23.93 -10.67 -5.70
CA ARG A 121 -22.96 -11.72 -5.34
C ARG A 121 -21.52 -11.22 -5.47
N SER A 122 -21.25 -10.39 -6.47
CA SER A 122 -19.96 -9.72 -6.59
C SER A 122 -19.66 -8.80 -5.41
N LEU A 123 -20.65 -8.02 -4.94
CA LEU A 123 -20.49 -7.17 -3.76
C LEU A 123 -20.25 -8.02 -2.51
N ILE A 124 -20.94 -9.15 -2.35
CA ILE A 124 -20.70 -10.08 -1.23
C ILE A 124 -19.26 -10.58 -1.22
N ALA A 125 -18.73 -11.02 -2.37
CA ALA A 125 -17.34 -11.45 -2.48
C ALA A 125 -16.36 -10.33 -2.10
N VAL A 126 -16.61 -9.10 -2.56
CA VAL A 126 -15.78 -7.93 -2.26
C VAL A 126 -15.83 -7.52 -0.79
N LEU A 127 -17.01 -7.54 -0.17
CA LEU A 127 -17.16 -7.23 1.26
C LEU A 127 -16.44 -8.26 2.13
N LEU A 128 -16.59 -9.55 1.85
CA LEU A 128 -15.84 -10.58 2.55
C LEU A 128 -14.33 -10.41 2.33
N LEU A 129 -13.90 -10.18 1.09
CA LEU A 129 -12.50 -9.95 0.76
C LEU A 129 -11.90 -8.74 1.50
N SER A 130 -12.67 -7.66 1.67
CA SER A 130 -12.23 -6.44 2.36
C SER A 130 -11.78 -6.67 3.81
N THR A 131 -12.20 -7.79 4.42
CA THR A 131 -11.81 -8.15 5.79
C THR A 131 -10.44 -8.81 5.87
N ILE A 132 -9.88 -9.30 4.75
CA ILE A 132 -8.48 -9.76 4.71
C ILE A 132 -7.59 -8.60 5.12
N ALA A 133 -6.60 -8.88 5.98
CA ALA A 133 -5.76 -7.86 6.58
C ALA A 133 -5.14 -6.88 5.56
N TYR A 134 -4.83 -7.35 4.34
CA TYR A 134 -4.27 -6.55 3.24
C TYR A 134 -5.10 -5.35 2.80
N PHE A 135 -6.42 -5.41 2.90
CA PHE A 135 -7.28 -4.30 2.46
C PHE A 135 -7.61 -3.32 3.58
N GLY A 136 -7.60 -3.76 4.85
CA GLY A 136 -7.81 -2.92 6.03
C GLY A 136 -6.49 -2.59 6.74
N MET A 137 -6.15 -3.39 7.76
CA MET A 137 -5.02 -3.18 8.68
C MET A 137 -3.65 -3.00 8.01
N ARG A 138 -3.34 -3.75 6.96
CA ARG A 138 -2.10 -3.62 6.19
C ARG A 138 -2.25 -2.60 5.06
N GLY A 139 -3.48 -2.27 4.68
CA GLY A 139 -3.79 -1.17 3.75
C GLY A 139 -3.50 0.20 4.37
N THR A 140 -3.27 0.30 5.68
CA THR A 140 -2.77 1.53 6.33
C THR A 140 -1.26 1.70 6.16
N ILE A 141 -0.55 0.76 5.53
CA ILE A 141 0.87 0.87 5.20
C ILE A 141 0.95 1.17 3.70
N PHE A 142 1.23 2.43 3.34
CA PHE A 142 1.39 2.80 1.94
C PHE A 142 2.82 2.53 1.50
N ASN A 143 2.97 1.41 0.79
CA ASN A 143 4.20 0.97 0.14
C ASN A 143 3.85 0.35 -1.21
N HIS A 144 4.87 -0.07 -1.97
CA HIS A 144 4.69 -0.63 -3.31
C HIS A 144 3.85 -1.92 -3.34
N ASN A 145 3.69 -2.65 -2.23
CA ASN A 145 2.77 -3.79 -2.18
C ASN A 145 1.31 -3.33 -2.16
N THR A 146 0.97 -2.44 -1.23
CA THR A 146 -0.38 -1.89 -1.09
C THR A 146 -0.74 -1.07 -2.33
N ALA A 147 0.21 -0.26 -2.82
CA ALA A 147 0.03 0.53 -4.02
C ALA A 147 -0.19 -0.34 -5.28
N GLN A 148 0.30 -1.58 -5.29
CA GLN A 148 0.15 -2.46 -6.46
C GLN A 148 -1.23 -3.14 -6.53
N LEU A 149 -1.98 -3.22 -5.42
CA LEU A 149 -3.28 -3.91 -5.35
C LEU A 149 -4.22 -3.51 -6.50
N TRP A 150 -4.42 -2.21 -6.73
CA TRP A 150 -5.35 -1.73 -7.75
C TRP A 150 -4.91 -2.14 -9.17
N SER A 151 -3.62 -2.04 -9.48
CA SER A 151 -3.11 -2.31 -10.82
C SER A 151 -3.17 -3.79 -11.15
N ILE A 152 -2.97 -4.67 -10.16
CA ILE A 152 -3.11 -6.13 -10.30
C ILE A 152 -4.58 -6.54 -10.41
N ALA A 153 -5.46 -5.93 -9.63
CA ALA A 153 -6.91 -6.14 -9.76
C ALA A 153 -7.44 -5.66 -11.12
N ALA A 154 -7.03 -4.47 -11.57
CA ALA A 154 -7.42 -3.88 -12.84
C ALA A 154 -6.87 -4.69 -14.02
N SER A 155 -5.60 -5.10 -14.01
CA SER A 155 -5.02 -5.93 -15.08
C SER A 155 -5.69 -7.30 -15.13
N THR A 156 -6.02 -7.91 -13.99
CA THR A 156 -6.77 -9.18 -13.92
C THR A 156 -8.17 -9.05 -14.51
N TRP A 157 -8.90 -7.99 -14.18
CA TRP A 157 -10.22 -7.71 -14.76
C TRP A 157 -10.14 -7.47 -16.26
N LEU A 158 -9.25 -6.60 -16.71
CA LEU A 158 -9.10 -6.24 -18.12
C LEU A 158 -8.61 -7.43 -18.95
N PHE A 159 -7.72 -8.25 -18.41
CA PHE A 159 -7.25 -9.48 -19.06
C PHE A 159 -8.40 -10.46 -19.27
N TYR A 160 -9.21 -10.69 -18.23
CA TYR A 160 -10.41 -11.51 -18.35
C TYR A 160 -11.39 -10.98 -19.41
N ARG A 161 -11.68 -9.68 -19.39
CA ARG A 161 -12.56 -9.02 -20.36
C ARG A 161 -12.00 -9.08 -21.78
N ALA A 162 -10.68 -8.91 -21.96
CA ALA A 162 -10.02 -8.97 -23.26
C ALA A 162 -10.15 -10.36 -23.88
N MET A 163 -9.97 -11.42 -23.09
CA MET A 163 -10.15 -12.81 -23.55
C MET A 163 -11.61 -13.15 -23.92
N ARG A 164 -12.59 -12.56 -23.22
CA ARG A 164 -14.01 -12.77 -23.52
C ARG A 164 -14.49 -12.00 -24.74
N THR A 165 -14.09 -10.73 -24.86
CA THR A 165 -14.62 -9.82 -25.89
C THR A 165 -13.81 -9.84 -27.18
N GLY A 166 -12.53 -10.22 -27.12
CA GLY A 166 -11.61 -10.17 -28.27
C GLY A 166 -11.32 -8.77 -28.80
N LYS A 167 -11.81 -7.71 -28.14
CA LYS A 167 -11.69 -6.32 -28.60
C LYS A 167 -10.26 -5.80 -28.40
N THR A 168 -9.70 -5.19 -29.44
CA THR A 168 -8.35 -4.58 -29.38
C THR A 168 -8.21 -3.55 -28.27
N GLY A 169 -9.23 -2.71 -28.05
CA GLY A 169 -9.20 -1.72 -26.96
C GLY A 169 -9.05 -2.34 -25.56
N ALA A 170 -9.58 -3.54 -25.35
CA ALA A 170 -9.40 -4.25 -24.08
C ALA A 170 -7.94 -4.71 -23.90
N TRP A 171 -7.29 -5.20 -24.97
CA TRP A 171 -5.87 -5.56 -24.95
C TRP A 171 -4.95 -4.34 -24.77
N VAL A 172 -5.27 -3.20 -25.38
CA VAL A 172 -4.56 -1.93 -25.11
C VAL A 172 -4.66 -1.57 -23.64
N ALA A 173 -5.86 -1.65 -23.05
CA ALA A 173 -6.06 -1.37 -21.63
C ALA A 173 -5.28 -2.35 -20.72
N VAL A 174 -5.21 -3.63 -21.09
CA VAL A 174 -4.32 -4.61 -20.41
C VAL A 174 -2.88 -4.13 -20.44
N GLY A 175 -2.37 -3.73 -21.62
CA GLY A 175 -1.01 -3.22 -21.75
C GLY A 175 -0.73 -2.00 -20.87
N VAL A 176 -1.61 -0.99 -20.92
CA VAL A 176 -1.47 0.25 -20.11
C VAL A 176 -1.40 -0.09 -18.62
N VAL A 177 -2.37 -0.85 -18.11
CA VAL A 177 -2.44 -1.16 -16.67
C VAL A 177 -1.31 -2.11 -16.25
N SER A 178 -0.88 -3.03 -17.11
CA SER A 178 0.27 -3.88 -16.83
C SER A 178 1.59 -3.08 -16.78
N GLY A 179 1.77 -2.09 -17.64
CA GLY A 179 2.89 -1.14 -17.56
C GLY A 179 2.86 -0.34 -16.26
N LEU A 180 1.69 0.18 -15.86
CA LEU A 180 1.50 0.85 -14.56
C LEU A 180 1.73 -0.09 -13.36
N ALA A 181 1.39 -1.37 -13.48
CA ALA A 181 1.67 -2.35 -12.43
C ALA A 181 3.19 -2.58 -12.26
N LEU A 182 3.96 -2.60 -13.36
CA LEU A 182 5.42 -2.67 -13.33
C LEU A 182 6.06 -1.37 -12.84
N LEU A 183 5.50 -0.21 -13.19
CA LEU A 183 5.87 1.08 -12.60
C LEU A 183 5.50 1.20 -11.12
N THR A 184 4.68 0.29 -10.60
CA THR A 184 4.45 0.17 -9.16
C THR A 184 5.48 -0.77 -8.52
N LYS A 185 5.59 -2.01 -9.00
CA LYS A 185 6.49 -3.01 -8.44
C LYS A 185 6.75 -4.16 -9.42
N TYR A 186 8.00 -4.61 -9.51
CA TYR A 186 8.37 -5.68 -10.45
C TYR A 186 7.67 -7.02 -10.19
N SER A 187 7.21 -7.28 -8.96
CA SER A 187 6.46 -8.50 -8.61
C SER A 187 5.17 -8.70 -9.43
N ALA A 188 4.69 -7.70 -10.17
CA ALA A 188 3.59 -7.87 -11.11
C ALA A 188 3.81 -9.01 -12.13
N VAL A 189 5.08 -9.30 -12.47
CA VAL A 189 5.42 -10.40 -13.38
C VAL A 189 4.91 -11.76 -12.91
N ILE A 190 4.75 -11.98 -11.59
CA ILE A 190 4.19 -13.21 -11.03
C ILE A 190 2.73 -13.39 -11.47
N GLN A 191 1.94 -12.30 -11.44
CA GLN A 191 0.56 -12.33 -11.91
C GLN A 191 0.49 -12.48 -13.44
N PHE A 192 1.42 -11.88 -14.18
CA PHE A 192 1.47 -12.02 -15.64
C PHE A 192 1.85 -13.44 -16.06
N ALA A 193 2.72 -14.11 -15.29
CA ALA A 193 3.00 -15.54 -15.46
C ALA A 193 1.74 -16.38 -15.22
N ALA A 194 0.89 -16.02 -14.25
CA ALA A 194 -0.42 -16.66 -14.06
C ALA A 194 -1.36 -16.45 -15.27
N PHE A 195 -1.34 -15.27 -15.89
CA PHE A 195 -2.09 -15.03 -17.14
C PHE A 195 -1.57 -15.90 -18.29
N ALA A 196 -0.25 -15.98 -18.47
CA ALA A 196 0.38 -16.82 -19.49
C ALA A 196 0.06 -18.31 -19.28
N PHE A 197 0.17 -18.79 -18.04
CA PHE A 197 -0.18 -20.17 -17.69
C PHE A 197 -1.66 -20.47 -17.97
N PHE A 198 -2.56 -19.54 -17.66
CA PHE A 198 -3.97 -19.69 -17.97
C PHE A 198 -4.23 -19.77 -19.49
N LEU A 199 -3.57 -18.94 -20.29
CA LEU A 199 -3.68 -18.98 -21.76
C LEU A 199 -3.22 -20.32 -22.33
N LEU A 200 -2.11 -20.86 -21.82
CA LEU A 200 -1.61 -22.19 -22.17
C LEU A 200 -2.63 -23.28 -21.81
N ARG A 201 -3.10 -23.26 -20.56
CA ARG A 201 -4.05 -24.26 -20.04
C ARG A 201 -5.38 -24.27 -20.79
N GLN A 202 -5.80 -23.13 -21.31
CA GLN A 202 -7.03 -22.96 -22.09
C GLN A 202 -6.82 -23.08 -23.60
N TYR A 203 -5.63 -23.46 -24.06
CA TYR A 203 -5.26 -23.56 -25.48
C TYR A 203 -5.55 -22.28 -26.28
N ARG A 204 -5.50 -21.11 -25.63
CA ARG A 204 -5.85 -19.81 -26.24
C ARG A 204 -4.74 -19.25 -27.13
N LEU A 205 -3.51 -19.74 -26.96
CA LEU A 205 -2.34 -19.33 -27.78
C LEU A 205 -2.36 -19.87 -29.21
N ILE A 206 -3.31 -20.73 -29.56
CA ILE A 206 -3.49 -21.22 -30.93
C ILE A 206 -4.27 -20.19 -31.78
N ASN A 207 -5.02 -19.29 -31.14
CA ASN A 207 -5.84 -18.30 -31.83
C ASN A 207 -5.01 -17.05 -32.17
N ALA A 208 -4.88 -16.76 -33.46
CA ALA A 208 -4.14 -15.60 -33.98
C ALA A 208 -4.65 -14.25 -33.43
N SER A 209 -5.96 -14.10 -33.17
CA SER A 209 -6.53 -12.89 -32.58
C SER A 209 -6.08 -12.70 -31.13
N THR A 210 -6.00 -13.78 -30.35
CA THR A 210 -5.46 -13.74 -28.99
C THR A 210 -3.98 -13.36 -29.02
N ILE A 211 -3.18 -13.96 -29.91
CA ILE A 211 -1.75 -13.65 -30.06
C ILE A 211 -1.56 -12.18 -30.42
N LYS A 212 -2.33 -11.67 -31.41
CA LYS A 212 -2.32 -10.25 -31.78
C LYS A 212 -2.64 -9.36 -30.57
N GLY A 213 -3.64 -9.72 -29.79
CA GLY A 213 -3.99 -9.01 -28.55
C GLY A 213 -2.87 -8.99 -27.52
N ILE A 214 -2.21 -10.13 -27.30
CA ILE A 214 -1.05 -10.24 -26.39
C ILE A 214 0.11 -9.35 -26.87
N ILE A 215 0.44 -9.38 -28.17
CA ILE A 215 1.48 -8.52 -28.75
C ILE A 215 1.16 -7.05 -28.52
N ILE A 216 -0.08 -6.63 -28.77
CA ILE A 216 -0.51 -5.25 -28.52
C ILE A 216 -0.36 -4.89 -27.04
N ALA A 217 -0.81 -5.76 -26.12
CA ALA A 217 -0.67 -5.52 -24.69
C ALA A 217 0.80 -5.42 -24.25
N MET A 218 1.67 -6.29 -24.78
CA MET A 218 3.11 -6.27 -24.49
C MET A 218 3.77 -4.97 -24.98
N VAL A 219 3.52 -4.58 -26.24
CA VAL A 219 4.09 -3.34 -26.81
C VAL A 219 3.64 -2.13 -26.01
N ILE A 220 2.34 -2.00 -25.73
CA ILE A 220 1.81 -0.88 -24.94
C ILE A 220 2.37 -0.89 -23.51
N GLY A 221 2.47 -2.06 -22.87
CA GLY A 221 3.04 -2.19 -21.53
C GLY A 221 4.50 -1.77 -21.48
N VAL A 222 5.31 -2.17 -22.47
CA VAL A 222 6.70 -1.74 -22.60
C VAL A 222 6.78 -0.23 -22.82
N LEU A 223 5.93 0.34 -23.68
CA LEU A 223 5.92 1.79 -23.90
C LEU A 223 5.62 2.58 -22.62
N VAL A 224 4.62 2.15 -21.84
CA VAL A 224 4.31 2.78 -20.54
C VAL A 224 5.46 2.63 -19.54
N PHE A 225 6.12 1.48 -19.51
CA PHE A 225 7.24 1.20 -18.61
C PHE A 225 8.57 1.79 -19.08
N SER A 226 8.67 2.22 -20.34
CA SER A 226 9.92 2.61 -20.99
C SER A 226 10.67 3.78 -20.35
N PRO A 227 10.03 4.84 -19.78
CA PRO A 227 10.77 5.91 -19.12
C PRO A 227 11.58 5.39 -17.92
N HIS A 228 11.02 4.43 -17.18
CA HIS A 228 11.72 3.79 -16.08
C HIS A 228 12.82 2.83 -16.57
N LEU A 229 12.62 2.12 -17.69
CA LEU A 229 13.68 1.31 -18.30
C LEU A 229 14.90 2.16 -18.70
N TYR A 230 14.66 3.34 -19.28
CA TYR A 230 15.72 4.29 -19.58
C TYR A 230 16.46 4.73 -18.30
N TRP A 231 15.71 5.11 -17.26
CA TRP A 231 16.29 5.51 -15.98
C TRP A 231 17.12 4.39 -15.35
N LEU A 232 16.64 3.14 -15.37
CA LEU A 232 17.37 1.98 -14.86
C LEU A 232 18.72 1.79 -15.54
N ALA A 233 18.79 1.98 -16.86
CA ALA A 233 20.04 1.88 -17.60
C ALA A 233 21.06 2.96 -17.18
N GLN A 234 20.59 4.16 -16.81
CA GLN A 234 21.44 5.24 -16.31
C GLN A 234 21.91 5.03 -14.86
N HIS A 235 21.16 4.24 -14.07
CA HIS A 235 21.38 4.05 -12.63
C HIS A 235 21.83 2.63 -12.27
N ASN A 236 22.48 1.93 -13.20
CA ASN A 236 23.03 0.58 -13.01
C ASN A 236 22.02 -0.44 -12.45
N PHE A 237 20.73 -0.29 -12.78
CA PHE A 237 19.65 -1.16 -12.32
C PHE A 237 19.56 -1.30 -10.78
N GLU A 238 19.92 -0.26 -10.02
CA GLU A 238 19.94 -0.30 -8.54
C GLU A 238 18.68 -0.90 -7.89
N PRO A 239 17.44 -0.55 -8.32
CA PRO A 239 16.23 -1.13 -7.73
C PRO A 239 16.07 -2.64 -7.99
N VAL A 240 16.58 -3.13 -9.12
CA VAL A 240 16.59 -4.56 -9.46
C VAL A 240 17.59 -5.29 -8.56
N LEU A 241 18.78 -4.71 -8.37
CA LEU A 241 19.79 -5.25 -7.45
C LEU A 241 19.29 -5.25 -5.99
N TYR A 242 18.53 -4.23 -5.58
CA TYR A 242 17.87 -4.20 -4.28
C TYR A 242 16.85 -5.33 -4.13
N ALA A 243 16.04 -5.58 -5.16
CA ALA A 243 15.08 -6.68 -5.18
C ALA A 243 15.79 -8.05 -5.10
N ASP A 244 16.89 -8.23 -5.81
CA ASP A 244 17.72 -9.45 -5.77
C ASP A 244 18.33 -9.68 -4.38
N LYS A 245 18.92 -8.64 -3.77
CA LYS A 245 19.46 -8.69 -2.40
C LYS A 245 18.39 -9.02 -1.34
N SER A 246 17.13 -8.68 -1.62
CA SER A 246 16.00 -9.01 -0.74
C SER A 246 15.63 -10.50 -0.79
N ILE A 247 16.10 -11.24 -1.80
CA ILE A 247 15.91 -12.69 -1.93
C ILE A 247 17.07 -13.39 -1.22
N VAL A 248 16.85 -13.77 0.04
CA VAL A 248 17.86 -14.46 0.84
C VAL A 248 17.80 -15.96 0.59
N SER A 249 18.89 -16.50 0.01
CA SER A 249 19.09 -17.94 -0.15
C SER A 249 19.43 -18.59 1.18
N VAL A 250 18.78 -19.70 1.49
CA VAL A 250 18.92 -20.46 2.74
C VAL A 250 19.01 -21.96 2.46
N SER A 251 19.39 -22.74 3.47
CA SER A 251 19.35 -24.20 3.36
C SER A 251 17.92 -24.67 3.10
N ARG A 252 17.75 -25.82 2.41
CA ARG A 252 16.41 -26.35 2.09
C ARG A 252 15.54 -26.59 3.33
N LEU A 253 16.14 -26.99 4.46
CA LEU A 253 15.43 -27.14 5.73
C LEU A 253 14.94 -25.80 6.28
N ALA A 254 15.77 -24.76 6.20
CA ALA A 254 15.39 -23.41 6.58
C ALA A 254 14.31 -22.84 5.65
N ALA A 255 14.39 -23.10 4.33
CA ALA A 255 13.36 -22.73 3.36
C ALA A 255 12.01 -23.41 3.67
N LEU A 256 12.02 -24.68 4.08
CA LEU A 256 10.81 -25.39 4.48
C LEU A 256 10.18 -24.78 5.75
N LYS A 257 11.01 -24.47 6.76
CA LYS A 257 10.57 -23.77 7.98
C LYS A 257 10.00 -22.39 7.66
N SER A 258 10.69 -21.62 6.80
CA SER A 258 10.26 -20.31 6.32
C SER A 258 8.93 -20.39 5.58
N THR A 259 8.73 -21.42 4.76
CA THR A 259 7.46 -21.69 4.06
C THR A 259 6.33 -21.96 5.06
N GLY A 260 6.60 -22.76 6.11
CA GLY A 260 5.63 -23.01 7.18
C GLY A 260 5.21 -21.73 7.91
N SER A 261 6.17 -20.88 8.31
CA SER A 261 5.86 -19.58 8.93
C SER A 261 5.12 -18.65 7.99
N PHE A 262 5.51 -18.61 6.71
CA PHE A 262 4.86 -17.79 5.70
C PHE A 262 3.39 -18.19 5.52
N LEU A 263 3.09 -19.48 5.39
CA LEU A 263 1.72 -19.97 5.26
C LEU A 263 0.88 -19.70 6.52
N ALA A 264 1.47 -19.82 7.70
CA ALA A 264 0.81 -19.46 8.96
C ALA A 264 0.45 -17.96 9.00
N ASP A 265 1.38 -17.08 8.57
CA ASP A 265 1.11 -15.64 8.45
C ASP A 265 0.02 -15.34 7.42
N GLN A 266 0.04 -16.02 6.28
CA GLN A 266 -1.03 -15.85 5.28
C GLN A 266 -2.38 -16.31 5.84
N LEU A 267 -2.42 -17.43 6.55
CA LEU A 267 -3.65 -17.90 7.20
C LEU A 267 -4.16 -16.88 8.23
N ALA A 268 -3.28 -16.33 9.06
CA ALA A 268 -3.64 -15.28 10.02
C ALA A 268 -4.22 -14.04 9.34
N ARG A 269 -3.65 -13.62 8.19
CA ARG A 269 -4.13 -12.47 7.41
C ARG A 269 -5.48 -12.72 6.73
N VAL A 270 -5.77 -13.97 6.37
CA VAL A 270 -7.04 -14.39 5.76
C VAL A 270 -8.10 -14.75 6.81
N ALA A 271 -7.70 -15.04 8.06
CA ALA A 271 -8.58 -15.49 9.13
C ALA A 271 -9.83 -14.61 9.37
N PRO A 272 -9.78 -13.26 9.31
CA PRO A 272 -10.99 -12.45 9.45
C PRO A 272 -12.04 -12.75 8.36
N MET A 273 -11.63 -13.00 7.12
CA MET A 273 -12.57 -13.37 6.04
C MET A 273 -13.20 -14.75 6.30
N ILE A 274 -12.41 -15.71 6.78
CA ILE A 274 -12.91 -17.03 7.15
C ILE A 274 -13.94 -16.90 8.29
N LEU A 275 -13.63 -16.11 9.32
CA LEU A 275 -14.54 -15.85 10.43
C LEU A 275 -15.84 -15.19 9.94
N ALA A 276 -15.74 -14.16 9.09
CA ALA A 276 -16.90 -13.49 8.50
C ALA A 276 -17.79 -14.49 7.73
N LEU A 277 -17.17 -15.36 6.92
CA LEU A 277 -17.89 -16.40 6.17
C LEU A 277 -18.61 -17.39 7.10
N LEU A 278 -17.95 -17.83 8.19
CA LEU A 278 -18.55 -18.75 9.17
C LEU A 278 -19.73 -18.11 9.91
N VAL A 279 -19.61 -16.83 10.29
CA VAL A 279 -20.70 -16.06 10.92
C VAL A 279 -21.88 -15.92 9.96
N VAL A 280 -21.63 -15.49 8.71
CA VAL A 280 -22.67 -15.37 7.67
C VAL A 280 -23.38 -16.69 7.46
N LYS A 281 -22.63 -17.79 7.30
CA LYS A 281 -23.19 -19.14 7.12
C LYS A 281 -24.06 -19.55 8.32
N ARG A 282 -23.68 -19.19 9.54
CA ARG A 282 -24.49 -19.45 10.74
C ARG A 282 -25.79 -18.64 10.72
N LEU A 283 -25.73 -17.36 10.37
CA LEU A 283 -26.88 -16.46 10.31
C LEU A 283 -27.88 -16.84 9.23
N THR A 284 -27.43 -17.44 8.12
CA THR A 284 -28.29 -17.83 6.99
C THR A 284 -28.76 -19.29 7.04
N ARG A 285 -28.30 -20.10 8.01
CA ARG A 285 -28.63 -21.54 8.14
C ARG A 285 -30.08 -21.82 8.55
N ALA A 286 -30.79 -20.84 9.10
CA ALA A 286 -32.07 -21.05 9.79
C ALA A 286 -33.29 -21.32 8.86
N LYS A 287 -33.14 -21.20 7.54
CA LYS A 287 -34.22 -21.48 6.58
C LYS A 287 -33.92 -22.78 5.82
N LYS A 288 -34.90 -23.70 5.76
CA LYS A 288 -34.81 -24.85 4.86
C LYS A 288 -34.67 -24.29 3.43
N PRO A 289 -33.58 -24.58 2.70
CA PRO A 289 -33.42 -24.10 1.34
C PRO A 289 -34.50 -24.73 0.47
N THR A 290 -35.11 -23.93 -0.40
CA THR A 290 -35.90 -24.49 -1.51
C THR A 290 -34.99 -25.32 -2.43
N PRO A 291 -35.53 -26.22 -3.27
CA PRO A 291 -34.72 -27.02 -4.19
C PRO A 291 -33.78 -26.18 -5.08
N ASP A 292 -34.23 -25.00 -5.52
CA ASP A 292 -33.44 -24.06 -6.32
C ASP A 292 -32.33 -23.37 -5.50
N GLU A 293 -32.58 -23.11 -4.21
CA GLU A 293 -31.62 -22.57 -3.24
C GLU A 293 -30.60 -23.59 -2.71
N SER A 294 -30.78 -24.88 -3.05
CA SER A 294 -29.92 -25.96 -2.58
C SER A 294 -28.53 -25.96 -3.24
N HIS A 295 -28.43 -25.35 -4.43
CA HIS A 295 -27.19 -25.29 -5.20
C HIS A 295 -26.24 -24.22 -4.66
N VAL A 296 -24.98 -24.65 -4.49
CA VAL A 296 -23.86 -23.80 -4.12
C VAL A 296 -23.58 -22.80 -5.24
N TRP A 297 -23.35 -21.53 -4.90
CA TRP A 297 -23.18 -20.45 -5.89
C TRP A 297 -22.04 -20.69 -6.88
N ALA A 298 -21.00 -21.43 -6.48
CA ALA A 298 -19.92 -21.83 -7.38
C ALA A 298 -20.43 -22.63 -8.60
N LYS A 299 -21.50 -23.41 -8.47
CA LYS A 299 -22.10 -24.16 -9.60
C LYS A 299 -22.83 -23.26 -10.60
N ALA A 300 -23.25 -22.06 -10.17
CA ALA A 300 -23.86 -21.07 -11.06
C ALA A 300 -22.83 -20.34 -11.93
N LEU A 301 -21.54 -20.42 -11.59
CA LEU A 301 -20.46 -19.90 -12.43
C LEU A 301 -20.23 -20.81 -13.64
N SER A 302 -19.96 -20.20 -14.80
CA SER A 302 -19.59 -20.97 -15.99
C SER A 302 -18.30 -21.78 -15.74
N PRO A 303 -18.10 -22.93 -16.42
CA PRO A 303 -16.85 -23.68 -16.31
C PRO A 303 -15.60 -22.84 -16.59
N TRP A 304 -15.70 -21.91 -17.54
CA TRP A 304 -14.63 -20.97 -17.88
C TRP A 304 -14.28 -20.07 -16.68
N ASP A 305 -15.28 -19.51 -16.02
CA ASP A 305 -15.09 -18.56 -14.91
C ASP A 305 -14.51 -19.24 -13.69
N ARG A 306 -14.99 -20.45 -13.38
CA ARG A 306 -14.41 -21.30 -12.34
C ARG A 306 -12.94 -21.61 -12.65
N SER A 307 -12.64 -21.92 -13.91
CA SER A 307 -11.26 -22.21 -14.31
C SER A 307 -10.36 -20.98 -14.19
N PHE A 308 -10.85 -19.80 -14.60
CA PHE A 308 -10.14 -18.54 -14.44
C PHE A 308 -9.85 -18.26 -12.97
N LEU A 309 -10.85 -18.37 -12.08
CA LEU A 309 -10.67 -18.17 -10.64
C LEU A 309 -9.58 -19.11 -10.08
N LEU A 310 -9.64 -20.40 -10.38
CA LEU A 310 -8.67 -21.36 -9.85
C LEU A 310 -7.25 -21.13 -10.37
N TRP A 311 -7.08 -20.94 -11.67
CA TRP A 311 -5.75 -20.81 -12.27
C TRP A 311 -5.15 -19.42 -12.06
N VAL A 312 -5.91 -18.36 -12.32
CA VAL A 312 -5.39 -16.99 -12.20
C VAL A 312 -5.37 -16.52 -10.75
N GLY A 313 -6.32 -16.98 -9.92
CA GLY A 313 -6.44 -16.57 -8.52
C GLY A 313 -5.58 -17.37 -7.54
N LEU A 314 -5.25 -18.65 -7.81
CA LEU A 314 -4.35 -19.43 -6.93
C LEU A 314 -2.89 -19.43 -7.40
N ALA A 315 -2.63 -19.26 -8.71
CA ALA A 315 -1.28 -19.38 -9.24
C ALA A 315 -0.24 -18.47 -8.59
N PRO A 316 -0.49 -17.19 -8.28
CA PRO A 316 0.53 -16.34 -7.64
C PRO A 316 1.02 -16.91 -6.30
N LEU A 317 0.09 -17.36 -5.45
CA LEU A 317 0.43 -17.97 -4.16
C LEU A 317 1.13 -19.32 -4.34
N VAL A 318 0.57 -20.21 -5.16
CA VAL A 318 1.12 -21.56 -5.37
C VAL A 318 2.48 -21.52 -6.03
N SER A 319 2.64 -20.74 -7.10
CA SER A 319 3.92 -20.62 -7.81
C SER A 319 5.01 -20.01 -6.94
N THR A 320 4.71 -18.97 -6.15
CA THR A 320 5.70 -18.36 -5.24
C THR A 320 6.19 -19.35 -4.19
N VAL A 321 5.27 -20.13 -3.59
CA VAL A 321 5.64 -21.18 -2.63
C VAL A 321 6.48 -22.27 -3.30
N VAL A 322 6.07 -22.77 -4.46
CA VAL A 322 6.79 -23.82 -5.19
C VAL A 322 8.19 -23.34 -5.61
N ILE A 323 8.29 -22.15 -6.21
CA ILE A 323 9.57 -21.56 -6.64
C ILE A 323 10.49 -21.39 -5.44
N SER A 324 9.99 -20.87 -4.31
CA SER A 324 10.80 -20.68 -3.11
C SER A 324 11.30 -22.00 -2.51
N MET A 325 10.49 -23.06 -2.55
CA MET A 325 10.90 -24.40 -2.12
C MET A 325 11.97 -25.00 -3.04
N LEU A 326 11.84 -24.79 -4.36
CA LEU A 326 12.79 -25.29 -5.35
C LEU A 326 14.13 -24.53 -5.30
N MET A 327 14.08 -23.21 -5.16
CA MET A 327 15.25 -22.33 -5.13
C MET A 327 15.91 -22.24 -3.74
N GLY A 328 15.21 -22.66 -2.68
CA GLY A 328 15.73 -22.58 -1.31
C GLY A 328 15.80 -21.14 -0.79
N THR A 329 14.76 -20.33 -1.05
CA THR A 329 14.72 -18.92 -0.61
C THR A 329 13.80 -18.74 0.59
N ASN A 330 14.05 -17.69 1.39
CA ASN A 330 13.11 -17.25 2.42
C ASN A 330 11.91 -16.52 1.80
N LEU A 331 10.71 -16.78 2.32
CA LEU A 331 9.49 -16.07 1.92
C LEU A 331 9.15 -14.97 2.91
N GLU A 332 9.20 -13.73 2.44
CA GLU A 332 8.73 -12.58 3.19
C GLU A 332 7.20 -12.49 3.12
N PRO A 333 6.46 -12.50 4.25
CA PRO A 333 5.01 -12.50 4.27
C PRO A 333 4.35 -11.35 3.50
N SER A 334 5.02 -10.19 3.41
CA SER A 334 4.49 -9.02 2.69
C SER A 334 4.42 -9.19 1.16
N TRP A 335 5.16 -10.13 0.57
CA TRP A 335 5.14 -10.35 -0.88
C TRP A 335 3.79 -10.86 -1.39
N ALA A 336 3.00 -11.49 -0.52
CA ALA A 336 1.72 -12.08 -0.88
C ALA A 336 0.54 -11.10 -0.93
N THR A 337 0.77 -9.80 -0.67
CA THR A 337 -0.30 -8.80 -0.58
C THR A 337 -1.26 -8.82 -1.77
N THR A 338 -0.76 -8.97 -2.99
CA THR A 338 -1.57 -8.97 -4.21
C THR A 338 -2.14 -10.35 -4.59
N PHE A 339 -1.73 -11.43 -3.91
CA PHE A 339 -2.10 -12.80 -4.30
C PHE A 339 -3.55 -13.15 -3.94
N PHE A 340 -4.17 -12.37 -3.04
CA PHE A 340 -5.48 -12.66 -2.50
C PHE A 340 -6.63 -11.92 -3.20
N ILE A 341 -6.37 -11.15 -4.27
CA ILE A 341 -7.37 -10.28 -4.92
C ILE A 341 -8.64 -11.00 -5.42
N LEU A 342 -8.59 -12.32 -5.66
CA LEU A 342 -9.76 -13.11 -6.08
C LEU A 342 -10.33 -14.01 -4.97
N PHE A 343 -9.78 -13.98 -3.76
CA PHE A 343 -10.13 -14.94 -2.70
C PHE A 343 -11.57 -14.81 -2.19
N GLY A 344 -12.18 -13.63 -2.29
CA GLY A 344 -13.58 -13.41 -1.94
C GLY A 344 -14.54 -14.28 -2.77
N PHE A 345 -14.17 -14.63 -4.01
CA PHE A 345 -15.00 -15.51 -4.85
C PHE A 345 -14.94 -16.98 -4.42
N TYR A 346 -13.90 -17.42 -3.71
CA TYR A 346 -13.86 -18.79 -3.20
C TYR A 346 -14.96 -19.04 -2.16
N CYS A 347 -15.45 -17.98 -1.49
CA CYS A 347 -16.62 -18.07 -0.61
C CYS A 347 -17.85 -18.69 -1.31
N PHE A 348 -17.95 -18.61 -2.64
CA PHE A 348 -19.07 -19.18 -3.40
C PHE A 348 -19.16 -20.70 -3.33
N TRP A 349 -18.09 -21.41 -2.96
CA TRP A 349 -18.14 -22.86 -2.71
C TRP A 349 -18.83 -23.24 -1.39
N TRP A 350 -19.05 -22.26 -0.51
CA TRP A 350 -19.69 -22.47 0.80
C TRP A 350 -21.00 -21.70 0.98
N LEU A 351 -21.26 -20.71 0.11
CA LEU A 351 -22.48 -19.92 0.10
C LEU A 351 -23.54 -20.51 -0.84
N ARG A 352 -24.79 -20.41 -0.41
CA ARG A 352 -26.01 -20.86 -1.10
C ARG A 352 -27.22 -20.11 -0.53
N GLY A 353 -28.36 -20.21 -1.21
CA GLY A 353 -29.61 -19.60 -0.79
C GLY A 353 -29.86 -18.19 -1.34
N ASP A 354 -30.87 -17.53 -0.77
CA ASP A 354 -31.34 -16.19 -1.14
C ASP A 354 -30.24 -15.13 -1.04
N ASP A 355 -29.90 -14.53 -2.19
CA ASP A 355 -28.92 -13.46 -2.35
C ASP A 355 -29.21 -12.28 -1.39
N ALA A 356 -30.47 -11.95 -1.14
CA ALA A 356 -30.83 -10.82 -0.26
C ALA A 356 -30.50 -11.11 1.21
N ALA A 357 -30.83 -12.31 1.68
CA ALA A 357 -30.53 -12.74 3.04
C ALA A 357 -29.01 -12.81 3.28
N VAL A 358 -28.26 -13.37 2.34
CA VAL A 358 -26.79 -13.46 2.45
C VAL A 358 -26.16 -12.06 2.37
N LEU A 359 -26.60 -11.19 1.46
CA LEU A 359 -26.10 -9.82 1.34
C LEU A 359 -26.29 -9.04 2.64
N HIS A 360 -27.46 -9.13 3.26
CA HIS A 360 -27.74 -8.43 4.53
C HIS A 360 -26.87 -8.95 5.67
N ALA A 361 -26.72 -10.28 5.79
CA ALA A 361 -25.84 -10.89 6.79
C ALA A 361 -24.38 -10.50 6.59
N VAL A 362 -23.90 -10.46 5.33
CA VAL A 362 -22.54 -10.05 4.98
C VAL A 362 -22.33 -8.57 5.31
N LEU A 363 -23.25 -7.68 4.92
CA LEU A 363 -23.15 -6.25 5.22
C LEU A 363 -23.01 -6.01 6.72
N LEU A 364 -23.90 -6.59 7.54
CA LEU A 364 -23.85 -6.43 8.99
C LEU A 364 -22.54 -6.98 9.57
N THR A 365 -22.17 -8.21 9.18
CA THR A 365 -20.97 -8.88 9.69
C THR A 365 -19.71 -8.10 9.33
N VAL A 366 -19.56 -7.71 8.06
CA VAL A 366 -18.37 -7.01 7.58
C VAL A 366 -18.28 -5.61 8.16
N ILE A 367 -19.38 -4.84 8.27
CA ILE A 367 -19.35 -3.51 8.89
C ILE A 367 -18.90 -3.62 10.35
N VAL A 368 -19.47 -4.55 11.12
CA VAL A 368 -19.07 -4.77 12.52
C VAL A 368 -17.60 -5.16 12.60
N MET A 369 -17.15 -6.10 11.77
CA MET A 369 -15.74 -6.53 11.76
C MET A 369 -14.79 -5.39 11.37
N GLN A 370 -15.11 -4.59 10.34
CA GLN A 370 -14.29 -3.45 9.94
C GLN A 370 -14.17 -2.43 11.07
N VAL A 371 -15.28 -2.09 11.74
CA VAL A 371 -15.26 -1.18 12.89
C VAL A 371 -14.44 -1.75 14.04
N CYS A 372 -14.66 -3.01 14.42
CA CYS A 372 -13.89 -3.64 15.49
C CYS A 372 -12.39 -3.73 15.17
N MET A 373 -12.03 -4.05 13.93
CA MET A 373 -10.63 -4.14 13.49
C MET A 373 -9.97 -2.77 13.45
N ALA A 374 -10.63 -1.75 12.87
CA ALA A 374 -10.09 -0.40 12.79
C ALA A 374 -9.91 0.23 14.17
N VAL A 375 -10.95 0.17 15.01
CA VAL A 375 -10.90 0.68 16.39
C VAL A 375 -9.90 -0.09 17.23
N GLY A 376 -9.91 -1.43 17.17
CA GLY A 376 -8.97 -2.28 17.90
C GLY A 376 -7.52 -2.02 17.49
N TYR A 377 -7.26 -1.88 16.19
CA TYR A 377 -5.92 -1.55 15.68
C TYR A 377 -5.48 -0.15 16.11
N GLY A 378 -6.36 0.85 16.00
CA GLY A 378 -6.06 2.22 16.44
C GLY A 378 -5.79 2.30 17.94
N ILE A 379 -6.59 1.65 18.78
CA ILE A 379 -6.37 1.57 20.23
C ILE A 379 -5.03 0.86 20.53
N ALA A 380 -4.77 -0.28 19.89
CA ALA A 380 -3.56 -1.06 20.10
C ALA A 380 -2.28 -0.30 19.74
N ARG A 381 -2.31 0.47 18.64
CA ARG A 381 -1.14 1.18 18.10
C ARG A 381 -0.98 2.60 18.61
N GLY A 382 -2.03 3.21 19.16
CA GLY A 382 -1.98 4.51 19.83
C GLY A 382 -1.97 4.35 21.35
N PRO A 383 -3.12 4.54 22.03
CA PRO A 383 -3.21 4.58 23.50
C PRO A 383 -2.53 3.42 24.24
N VAL A 384 -2.64 2.19 23.74
CA VAL A 384 -2.11 1.01 24.40
C VAL A 384 -0.59 0.91 24.23
N ALA A 385 -0.09 1.08 23.00
CA ALA A 385 1.35 1.20 22.75
C ALA A 385 1.96 2.35 23.54
N TRP A 386 1.20 3.44 23.66
CA TRP A 386 1.56 4.62 24.43
C TRP A 386 1.69 4.25 25.93
N HIS A 387 0.64 3.71 26.56
CA HIS A 387 0.62 3.36 27.98
C HIS A 387 1.73 2.36 28.43
N TRP A 388 2.06 1.38 27.59
CA TRP A 388 3.13 0.41 27.88
C TRP A 388 4.54 0.90 27.55
N GLY A 389 4.68 2.07 26.92
CA GLY A 389 5.97 2.66 26.59
C GLY A 389 6.77 1.88 25.55
N ASN A 390 6.11 1.10 24.69
CA ASN A 390 6.78 0.37 23.63
C ASN A 390 7.37 1.33 22.61
N ALA A 391 8.58 1.04 22.10
CA ALA A 391 9.19 1.76 20.97
C ALA A 391 8.49 1.42 19.63
N SER A 392 7.18 1.69 19.56
CA SER A 392 6.37 1.52 18.37
C SER A 392 6.49 2.76 17.49
N ARG A 393 6.70 2.56 16.18
CA ARG A 393 6.74 3.66 15.19
C ARG A 393 5.49 4.55 15.26
N SER A 394 4.32 3.97 15.53
CA SER A 394 3.05 4.70 15.63
C SER A 394 3.03 5.78 16.72
N THR A 395 3.85 5.65 17.76
CA THR A 395 3.92 6.60 18.87
C THR A 395 5.22 7.42 18.86
N TYR A 396 5.99 7.40 17.76
CA TYR A 396 7.27 8.10 17.67
C TYR A 396 7.07 9.63 17.74
N PRO A 397 7.90 10.37 18.50
CA PRO A 397 7.66 11.78 18.81
C PRO A 397 8.22 12.69 17.71
N GLY A 398 7.83 12.45 16.45
CA GLY A 398 8.41 13.11 15.28
C GLY A 398 8.30 14.64 15.33
N GLN A 399 7.15 15.15 15.79
CA GLN A 399 6.94 16.59 15.93
C GLN A 399 7.88 17.22 16.97
N GLN A 400 8.06 16.58 18.13
CA GLN A 400 8.97 17.09 19.17
C GLN A 400 10.43 17.04 18.71
N VAL A 401 10.82 15.95 18.04
CA VAL A 401 12.16 15.80 17.45
C VAL A 401 12.42 16.93 16.44
N SER A 402 11.50 17.17 15.52
CA SER A 402 11.63 18.23 14.52
C SER A 402 11.71 19.63 15.15
N GLN A 403 10.87 19.93 16.14
CA GLN A 403 10.89 21.21 16.85
C GLN A 403 12.21 21.45 17.57
N ALA A 404 12.77 20.43 18.21
CA ALA A 404 14.06 20.51 18.87
C ALA A 404 15.19 20.78 17.85
N MET A 405 15.20 20.05 16.73
CA MET A 405 16.18 20.24 15.66
C MET A 405 16.11 21.62 15.02
N GLN A 406 14.90 22.13 14.77
CA GLN A 406 14.70 23.50 14.28
C GLN A 406 15.17 24.56 15.29
N SER A 407 14.97 24.31 16.58
CA SER A 407 15.43 25.22 17.65
C SER A 407 16.96 25.26 17.72
N ILE A 408 17.60 24.08 17.67
CA ILE A 408 19.08 23.95 17.62
C ILE A 408 19.63 24.68 16.39
N TRP A 409 19.03 24.50 15.22
CA TRP A 409 19.46 25.21 14.01
C TRP A 409 19.34 26.73 14.18
N LYS A 410 18.21 27.22 14.68
CA LYS A 410 17.97 28.66 14.86
C LYS A 410 18.94 29.31 15.86
N GLU A 411 19.33 28.57 16.90
CA GLU A 411 20.28 29.02 17.92
C GLU A 411 21.69 29.20 17.33
N HIS A 412 22.14 28.26 16.50
CA HIS A 412 23.52 28.21 16.02
C HIS A 412 23.73 28.82 14.63
N VAL A 413 22.67 28.92 13.83
CA VAL A 413 22.69 29.48 12.47
C VAL A 413 21.59 30.56 12.33
N PRO A 414 21.66 31.65 13.11
CA PRO A 414 20.61 32.66 13.12
C PRO A 414 20.50 33.36 11.76
N GLY A 415 19.28 33.58 11.30
CA GLY A 415 18.99 34.31 10.06
C GLY A 415 19.05 33.47 8.77
N VAL A 416 19.49 32.22 8.83
CA VAL A 416 19.48 31.29 7.69
C VAL A 416 18.43 30.20 7.93
N PRO A 417 17.45 29.99 7.03
CA PRO A 417 16.48 28.91 7.18
C PRO A 417 17.14 27.54 6.98
N MET A 418 16.75 26.56 7.80
CA MET A 418 17.20 25.17 7.62
C MET A 418 16.60 24.61 6.33
N ARG A 419 17.43 24.24 5.36
CA ARG A 419 16.98 23.70 4.06
C ARG A 419 17.26 22.21 3.88
N VAL A 420 18.31 21.72 4.52
CA VAL A 420 18.77 20.34 4.36
C VAL A 420 19.01 19.70 5.72
N VAL A 421 18.46 18.49 5.89
CA VAL A 421 18.74 17.62 7.02
C VAL A 421 19.41 16.35 6.49
N ALA A 422 20.69 16.15 6.78
CA ALA A 422 21.40 14.93 6.45
C ALA A 422 21.17 13.89 7.58
N SER A 423 20.51 12.78 7.25
CA SER A 423 20.09 11.77 8.23
C SER A 423 19.66 10.49 7.51
N ASP A 424 19.50 9.40 8.27
CA ASP A 424 18.77 8.22 7.80
C ASP A 424 17.30 8.55 7.48
N MET A 425 16.67 7.72 6.64
CA MET A 425 15.29 7.92 6.18
C MET A 425 14.27 8.09 7.31
N TRP A 426 14.40 7.35 8.42
CA TRP A 426 13.41 7.38 9.49
C TRP A 426 13.52 8.64 10.33
N LEU A 427 14.71 8.96 10.86
CA LEU A 427 14.92 10.15 11.67
C LEU A 427 14.76 11.43 10.81
N GLY A 428 15.40 11.47 9.65
CA GLY A 428 15.35 12.60 8.73
C GLY A 428 13.94 12.87 8.23
N GLY A 429 13.22 11.81 7.84
CA GLY A 429 11.81 11.90 7.44
C GLY A 429 10.92 12.50 8.54
N ASN A 430 11.07 12.05 9.78
CA ASN A 430 10.33 12.63 10.91
C ASN A 430 10.72 14.09 11.18
N ILE A 431 11.97 14.50 10.96
CA ILE A 431 12.37 15.90 11.09
C ILE A 431 11.69 16.75 10.00
N VAL A 432 11.81 16.38 8.72
CA VAL A 432 11.36 17.25 7.61
C VAL A 432 9.84 17.33 7.48
N VAL A 433 9.13 16.22 7.73
CA VAL A 433 7.66 16.17 7.66
C VAL A 433 7.02 17.20 8.59
N HIS A 434 7.67 17.52 9.70
CA HIS A 434 7.21 18.52 10.67
C HIS A 434 7.93 19.88 10.57
N ALA A 435 9.00 20.00 9.78
CA ALA A 435 9.72 21.26 9.54
C ALA A 435 9.13 22.08 8.39
N GLY A 436 8.46 21.42 7.44
CA GLY A 436 7.77 22.05 6.32
C GLY A 436 8.37 21.69 4.97
N SER A 437 7.68 22.08 3.89
CA SER A 437 8.03 21.68 2.51
C SER A 437 9.31 22.29 1.95
N HIS A 438 9.93 23.24 2.65
CA HIS A 438 11.19 23.88 2.25
C HIS A 438 12.43 23.14 2.77
N VAL A 439 12.23 22.10 3.59
CA VAL A 439 13.31 21.29 4.16
C VAL A 439 13.32 19.93 3.49
N GLU A 440 14.46 19.56 2.92
CA GLU A 440 14.64 18.26 2.28
C GLU A 440 15.64 17.39 3.04
N VAL A 441 15.47 16.07 2.94
CA VAL A 441 16.39 15.11 3.56
C VAL A 441 17.53 14.82 2.59
N PHE A 442 18.77 14.90 3.06
CA PHE A 442 19.92 14.33 2.38
C PHE A 442 20.13 12.90 2.91
N LEU A 443 19.46 11.95 2.26
CA LEU A 443 19.39 10.56 2.74
C LEU A 443 20.77 9.93 2.83
N ASP A 444 21.14 9.53 4.05
CA ASP A 444 22.40 8.84 4.37
C ASP A 444 23.66 9.56 3.87
N ALA A 445 23.55 10.86 3.57
CA ALA A 445 24.57 11.69 2.90
C ALA A 445 25.03 11.14 1.53
N ASP A 446 24.14 10.46 0.80
CA ASP A 446 24.40 9.93 -0.55
C ASP A 446 23.47 10.53 -1.60
N TYR A 447 24.03 11.22 -2.60
CA TYR A 447 23.26 11.87 -3.66
C TYR A 447 22.51 10.88 -4.56
N ARG A 448 22.92 9.61 -4.59
CA ARG A 448 22.16 8.56 -5.29
C ARG A 448 20.81 8.29 -4.63
N HIS A 449 20.71 8.52 -3.32
CA HIS A 449 19.49 8.31 -2.54
C HIS A 449 18.67 9.59 -2.38
N ALA A 450 19.25 10.76 -2.68
CA ALA A 450 18.59 12.06 -2.67
C ALA A 450 18.73 12.79 -4.03
N PRO A 451 18.18 12.26 -5.14
CA PRO A 451 18.30 12.85 -6.48
C PRO A 451 17.68 14.25 -6.60
N TRP A 452 16.84 14.67 -5.64
CA TRP A 452 16.29 16.02 -5.54
C TRP A 452 17.31 17.07 -5.06
N LEU A 453 18.50 16.67 -4.63
CA LEU A 453 19.57 17.58 -4.20
C LEU A 453 20.64 17.69 -5.29
N ASP A 454 20.97 18.92 -5.67
CA ASP A 454 22.10 19.21 -6.55
C ASP A 454 23.42 19.12 -5.76
N PRO A 455 24.35 18.21 -6.14
CA PRO A 455 25.62 18.03 -5.44
C PRO A 455 26.50 19.28 -5.32
N GLN A 456 26.34 20.26 -6.21
CA GLN A 456 27.16 21.47 -6.23
C GLN A 456 26.62 22.57 -5.30
N THR A 457 25.32 22.56 -5.04
CA THR A 457 24.63 23.68 -4.39
C THR A 457 23.90 23.31 -3.10
N ALA A 458 23.51 22.03 -2.91
CA ALA A 458 22.64 21.60 -1.83
C ALA A 458 23.14 21.97 -0.43
N LEU A 459 24.45 21.88 -0.19
CA LEU A 459 25.05 22.14 1.13
C LEU A 459 25.57 23.58 1.29
N GLN A 460 25.43 24.46 0.29
CA GLN A 460 25.97 25.83 0.36
C GLN A 460 25.37 26.67 1.49
N CYS A 461 24.11 26.43 1.84
CA CYS A 461 23.43 27.07 2.98
C CYS A 461 23.56 26.30 4.29
N GLY A 462 24.52 25.38 4.35
CA GLY A 462 24.71 24.49 5.49
C GLY A 462 23.70 23.35 5.52
N ALA A 463 23.90 22.44 6.47
CA ALA A 463 23.02 21.32 6.70
C ALA A 463 23.03 20.94 8.18
N LEU A 464 21.87 20.54 8.68
CA LEU A 464 21.78 19.86 9.96
C LEU A 464 22.08 18.38 9.73
N VAL A 465 23.11 17.85 10.35
CA VAL A 465 23.42 16.42 10.34
C VAL A 465 22.86 15.80 11.61
N ALA A 466 22.01 14.78 11.49
CA ALA A 466 21.42 14.11 12.64
C ALA A 466 21.42 12.60 12.46
N TYR A 467 21.72 11.86 13.53
CA TYR A 467 21.59 10.40 13.54
C TYR A 467 21.22 9.89 14.94
N SER A 468 20.65 8.69 14.98
CA SER A 468 20.31 7.98 16.21
C SER A 468 20.56 6.49 16.01
N THR A 469 21.32 5.84 16.90
CA THR A 469 21.54 4.39 16.87
C THR A 469 20.68 3.67 17.92
N GLU A 470 20.25 4.39 18.96
CA GLU A 470 19.51 3.85 20.10
C GLU A 470 18.11 4.50 20.20
N PRO A 471 17.02 3.74 20.44
CA PRO A 471 16.97 2.28 20.59
C PRO A 471 17.01 1.54 19.25
N ARG A 472 16.87 2.25 18.13
CA ARG A 472 16.91 1.74 16.76
C ARG A 472 17.39 2.83 15.82
N GLY A 473 18.23 2.45 14.87
CA GLY A 473 18.62 3.29 13.74
C GLY A 473 19.90 2.77 13.12
N TYR A 474 20.40 3.50 12.13
CA TYR A 474 21.59 3.12 11.38
C TYR A 474 22.38 4.38 11.06
N LEU A 475 23.70 4.31 11.20
CA LEU A 475 24.62 5.35 10.79
C LEU A 475 25.40 4.83 9.59
N SER A 476 25.15 5.39 8.41
CA SER A 476 25.93 5.07 7.22
C SER A 476 27.36 5.62 7.34
N PRO A 477 28.36 4.99 6.72
CA PRO A 477 29.72 5.52 6.67
C PRO A 477 29.78 6.94 6.09
N GLU A 478 28.98 7.23 5.07
CA GLU A 478 28.91 8.53 4.40
C GLU A 478 28.35 9.60 5.35
N LEU A 479 27.29 9.29 6.10
CA LEU A 479 26.71 10.19 7.10
C LEU A 479 27.66 10.40 8.28
N GLU A 480 28.39 9.37 8.70
CA GLU A 480 29.42 9.49 9.74
C GLU A 480 30.56 10.43 9.29
N GLN A 481 30.99 10.32 8.04
CA GLN A 481 32.01 11.21 7.47
C GLN A 481 31.52 12.66 7.41
N LEU A 482 30.28 12.89 6.98
CA LEU A 482 29.70 14.22 6.96
C LEU A 482 29.55 14.79 8.38
N TYR A 483 29.13 13.95 9.35
CA TYR A 483 29.04 14.34 10.75
C TYR A 483 30.37 14.82 11.32
N LYS A 484 31.48 14.14 11.00
CA LYS A 484 32.83 14.54 11.43
C LYS A 484 33.27 15.91 10.90
N GLN A 485 32.66 16.40 9.81
CA GLN A 485 32.95 17.71 9.22
C GLN A 485 32.14 18.86 9.85
N THR A 486 31.18 18.55 10.73
CA THR A 486 30.38 19.56 11.41
C THR A 486 31.19 20.33 12.44
N VAL A 487 30.90 21.63 12.59
CA VAL A 487 31.67 22.54 13.47
C VAL A 487 31.11 22.54 14.89
N THR A 488 29.79 22.48 15.01
CA THR A 488 29.11 22.40 16.30
C THR A 488 28.36 21.09 16.39
N GLN A 489 28.54 20.38 17.50
CA GLN A 489 27.96 19.08 17.75
C GLN A 489 27.29 19.05 19.13
N GLY A 490 26.28 18.21 19.27
CA GLY A 490 25.68 17.94 20.56
C GLY A 490 24.84 16.67 20.55
N GLU A 491 24.26 16.39 21.71
CA GLU A 491 23.35 15.27 21.91
C GLU A 491 22.02 15.78 22.45
N LEU A 492 20.95 15.12 22.07
CA LEU A 492 19.60 15.37 22.56
C LEU A 492 18.94 14.05 22.91
N ASP A 493 18.48 13.95 24.16
CA ASP A 493 17.71 12.82 24.64
C ASP A 493 16.21 13.15 24.67
N LEU A 494 15.41 12.36 23.95
CA LEU A 494 13.95 12.48 23.94
C LEU A 494 13.29 11.15 24.26
N ARG A 495 12.21 11.15 25.04
CA ARG A 495 11.43 9.93 25.27
C ARG A 495 10.69 9.55 24.01
N TRP A 496 10.73 8.26 23.65
CA TRP A 496 9.99 7.75 22.49
C TRP A 496 8.49 8.02 22.59
N SER A 497 7.90 7.97 23.78
CA SER A 497 6.49 8.33 23.98
C SER A 497 6.12 8.68 25.44
N SER A 498 6.47 7.85 26.45
CA SER A 498 6.29 8.11 27.92
C SER A 498 7.59 8.32 28.63
N SER A 499 7.44 8.82 29.86
CA SER A 499 8.22 8.41 31.02
C SER A 499 8.68 6.93 31.09
N ARG A 500 7.87 5.92 30.71
CA ARG A 500 8.22 4.49 30.67
C ARG A 500 8.96 4.07 29.39
N SER A 501 8.87 4.86 28.32
CA SER A 501 9.45 4.52 27.02
C SER A 501 10.96 4.72 27.02
N PRO A 502 11.72 3.99 26.18
CA PRO A 502 13.15 4.23 26.04
C PRO A 502 13.42 5.67 25.56
N LEU A 503 14.62 6.16 25.90
CA LEU A 503 15.16 7.40 25.34
C LEU A 503 15.62 7.12 23.90
N ILE A 504 15.41 8.11 23.05
CA ILE A 504 16.00 8.24 21.73
C ILE A 504 17.18 9.17 21.94
N LYS A 505 18.38 8.68 21.65
CA LYS A 505 19.61 9.46 21.73
C LYS A 505 19.95 9.99 20.35
N ILE A 506 19.73 11.27 20.14
CA ILE A 506 19.95 11.93 18.86
C ILE A 506 21.26 12.70 18.93
N HIS A 507 22.22 12.31 18.11
CA HIS A 507 23.43 13.07 17.86
C HIS A 507 23.13 14.05 16.73
N TRP A 508 23.45 15.33 16.96
CA TRP A 508 23.27 16.37 15.96
C TRP A 508 24.58 17.12 15.75
N GLY A 509 24.74 17.65 14.54
CA GLY A 509 25.88 18.44 14.12
C GLY A 509 25.47 19.46 13.07
N ILE A 510 26.18 20.59 13.02
CA ILE A 510 25.90 21.68 12.09
C ILE A 510 27.07 21.83 11.12
N LEU A 511 26.75 21.65 9.83
CA LEU A 511 27.60 22.10 8.75
C LEU A 511 27.25 23.58 8.49
N PRO A 512 28.19 24.52 8.71
CA PRO A 512 27.88 25.95 8.62
C PRO A 512 27.56 26.38 7.18
N PRO A 513 26.71 27.41 6.98
CA PRO A 513 26.54 28.03 5.67
C PRO A 513 27.85 28.60 5.14
N SER A 514 28.04 28.49 3.84
CA SER A 514 29.11 29.21 3.13
C SER A 514 28.81 30.71 3.04
N ASP A 515 29.85 31.52 2.85
CA ASP A 515 29.73 32.96 2.62
C ASP A 515 28.82 33.29 1.42
N ALA A 516 28.81 32.42 0.41
CA ALA A 516 27.94 32.54 -0.76
C ALA A 516 26.45 32.50 -0.39
N CYS A 517 26.06 31.66 0.59
CA CYS A 517 24.67 31.63 1.07
C CYS A 517 24.31 32.91 1.85
N SER A 518 25.22 33.38 2.70
CA SER A 518 25.03 34.63 3.46
C SER A 518 24.88 35.84 2.53
N ALA A 519 25.64 35.89 1.44
CA ALA A 519 25.52 36.91 0.39
C ALA A 519 24.17 36.81 -0.36
N ALA A 520 23.72 35.60 -0.70
CA ALA A 520 22.45 35.38 -1.40
C ALA A 520 21.23 35.76 -0.54
N ILE A 521 21.29 35.58 0.79
CA ILE A 521 20.22 35.95 1.71
C ILE A 521 20.17 37.46 1.96
N SER A 522 21.33 38.13 2.00
CA SER A 522 21.43 39.57 2.25
C SER A 522 21.10 40.44 1.04
N HIS A 523 21.27 39.94 -0.20
CA HIS A 523 20.94 40.67 -1.43
C HIS A 523 20.09 39.85 -2.41
N PRO A 524 18.74 39.82 -2.24
CA PRO A 524 17.85 39.05 -3.12
C PRO A 524 17.75 39.60 -4.56
N ILE A 525 18.10 40.88 -4.77
CA ILE A 525 17.74 41.66 -5.97
C ILE A 525 18.86 41.67 -7.04
N SER A 526 20.09 41.29 -6.71
CA SER A 526 21.20 41.19 -7.67
C SER A 526 21.30 39.84 -8.40
N ALA A 527 20.56 38.82 -7.96
CA ALA A 527 20.40 37.54 -8.67
C ALA A 527 19.28 37.63 -9.72
N GLY A 528 19.41 38.57 -10.66
CA GLY A 528 18.47 38.76 -11.76
C GLY A 528 18.67 37.74 -12.89
N LYS A 529 17.63 36.94 -13.15
CA LYS A 529 17.38 36.08 -14.34
C LYS A 529 18.18 34.77 -14.47
N GLN A 530 17.77 33.75 -13.72
CA GLN A 530 17.47 32.47 -14.35
C GLN A 530 15.99 32.14 -14.14
N LYS A 531 15.34 31.91 -15.28
CA LYS A 531 13.92 31.58 -15.45
C LYS A 531 13.58 30.33 -14.62
N PRO A 532 12.35 30.19 -14.08
CA PRO A 532 11.90 28.89 -13.57
C PRO A 532 11.91 27.89 -14.74
N LEU A 533 12.72 26.84 -14.63
CA LEU A 533 12.68 25.69 -15.53
C LEU A 533 11.63 24.71 -15.02
N HIS A 534 10.37 25.10 -15.13
CA HIS A 534 9.22 24.21 -15.16
C HIS A 534 8.13 24.90 -15.99
N ASP A 535 8.12 24.58 -17.29
CA ASP A 535 6.91 24.45 -18.11
C ASP A 535 6.71 22.96 -18.35
#